data_AF-A0A7G5LWU3-F1
#
_entry.id   AF-A0A7G5LWU3-F1
#
_cell.length_a   1.000
_cell.length_b   1.000
_cell.length_c   1.000
_cell.angle_alpha   90.00
_cell.angle_beta   90.00
_cell.angle_gamma   90.00
#
_symmetry.space_group_name_H-M   'P 1'
#
loop_
_entity.id
_entity.type
_entity.pdbx_description
1 polymer ?
#
loop_
_entity_poly.entity_id
_entity_poly.type
_entity_poly.pdbx_seq_one_letter_code
_entity_poly.pdbx_strand_id
1 'polypeptide(L)'
;MWVGTIEFDLLLGDVHTLKEKRAFVRPLVADLRRTFEVAVAETGEQDLYRRAAIGVAVVAGENGHVIEVLDRVEQFVAGRPEVELLSAHRAFFNTDD
;
A
#
# COMPACT_ATOMS: atom_id res chain seq x y z
N MET A 1 15.28 9.08 14.10
CA MET A 1 14.98 8.06 13.06
C MET A 1 13.60 8.35 12.48
N TRP A 2 13.38 8.10 11.19
CA TRP A 2 12.10 8.34 10.54
C TRP A 2 11.35 7.06 10.20
N VAL A 3 10.06 7.03 10.47
CA VAL A 3 9.11 6.01 10.01
C VAL A 3 8.06 6.71 9.16
N GLY A 4 7.80 6.19 7.97
CA GLY A 4 6.69 6.63 7.14
C GLY A 4 5.73 5.50 6.86
N THR A 5 4.45 5.81 6.81
CA THR A 5 3.41 4.89 6.37
C THR A 5 2.59 5.50 5.25
N ILE A 6 2.04 4.65 4.40
CA ILE A 6 0.98 5.00 3.46
C ILE A 6 -0.07 3.90 3.48
N GLU A 7 -1.34 4.30 3.60
CA GLU A 7 -2.48 3.41 3.46
C GLU A 7 -3.24 3.75 2.18
N PHE A 8 -3.48 2.75 1.35
CA PHE A 8 -4.25 2.86 0.12
C PHE A 8 -5.63 2.26 0.31
N ASP A 9 -6.68 3.00 -0.06
CA ASP A 9 -8.01 2.45 -0.27
C ASP A 9 -8.21 2.19 -1.77
N LEU A 10 -8.41 0.92 -2.11
CA LEU A 10 -8.49 0.46 -3.49
C LEU A 10 -9.89 -0.08 -3.81
N LEU A 11 -10.44 0.36 -4.94
CA LEU A 11 -11.57 -0.28 -5.59
C LEU A 11 -11.06 -1.25 -6.65
N LEU A 12 -11.35 -2.54 -6.45
CA LEU A 12 -11.05 -3.60 -7.40
C LEU A 12 -12.10 -3.60 -8.52
N GLY A 13 -11.68 -4.04 -9.70
CA GLY A 13 -12.57 -4.27 -10.85
C GLY A 13 -13.60 -5.38 -10.61
N ASP A 14 -13.74 -6.29 -11.55
CA ASP A 14 -14.79 -7.32 -11.53
C ASP A 14 -14.45 -8.46 -10.54
N VAL A 15 -14.78 -8.25 -9.26
CA VAL A 15 -14.54 -9.20 -8.17
C VAL A 15 -15.85 -9.49 -7.44
N HIS A 16 -16.23 -10.77 -7.37
CA HIS A 16 -17.50 -11.22 -6.83
C HIS A 16 -17.36 -12.20 -5.66
N THR A 17 -16.14 -12.63 -5.35
CA THR A 17 -15.88 -13.51 -4.21
C THR A 17 -14.64 -13.07 -3.42
N LEU A 18 -14.61 -13.41 -2.13
CA LEU A 18 -13.40 -13.19 -1.30
C LEU A 18 -12.19 -13.98 -1.80
N LYS A 19 -12.41 -15.09 -2.52
CA LYS A 19 -11.32 -15.87 -3.10
C LYS A 19 -10.66 -15.11 -4.25
N GLU A 20 -11.47 -14.53 -5.14
CA GLU A 20 -10.98 -13.68 -6.25
C GLU A 20 -10.26 -12.45 -5.71
N LYS A 21 -10.83 -11.76 -4.72
CA LYS A 21 -10.16 -10.66 -4.03
C LYS A 21 -8.78 -11.08 -3.54
N ARG A 22 -8.67 -12.19 -2.81
CA ARG A 22 -7.37 -12.67 -2.30
C ARG A 22 -6.40 -13.04 -3.42
N ALA A 23 -6.91 -13.57 -4.54
CA ALA A 23 -6.09 -13.87 -5.71
C ALA A 23 -5.55 -12.60 -6.38
N PHE A 24 -6.23 -11.47 -6.23
CA PHE A 24 -5.78 -10.16 -6.70
C PHE A 24 -4.82 -9.46 -5.73
N VAL A 25 -5.18 -9.40 -4.45
CA VAL A 25 -4.45 -8.65 -3.42
C VAL A 25 -3.09 -9.29 -3.11
N ARG A 26 -2.99 -10.62 -3.08
CA ARG A 26 -1.73 -11.32 -2.75
C ARG A 26 -0.60 -10.99 -3.73
N PRO A 27 -0.78 -11.05 -5.06
CA PRO A 27 0.21 -10.58 -6.01
C PRO A 27 0.61 -9.12 -5.82
N LEU A 28 -0.36 -8.20 -5.60
CA LEU A 28 -0.07 -6.78 -5.35
C LEU A 28 0.86 -6.60 -4.14
N VAL A 29 0.54 -7.23 -3.01
CA VAL A 29 1.37 -7.18 -1.81
C VAL A 29 2.75 -7.81 -2.06
N ALA A 30 2.82 -8.93 -2.78
CA ALA A 30 4.08 -9.59 -3.09
C ALA A 30 4.98 -8.73 -4.01
N ASP A 31 4.40 -8.07 -5.02
CA ASP A 31 5.13 -7.18 -5.92
C ASP A 31 5.67 -5.96 -5.18
N LEU A 32 4.88 -5.38 -4.27
CA LEU A 32 5.34 -4.28 -3.42
C LEU A 32 6.53 -4.68 -2.55
N ARG A 33 6.46 -5.85 -1.89
CA ARG A 33 7.59 -6.39 -1.08
C ARG A 33 8.85 -6.66 -1.91
N ARG A 34 8.68 -7.10 -3.16
CA ARG A 34 9.81 -7.46 -4.03
C ARG A 34 10.43 -6.23 -4.68
N THR A 35 9.63 -5.23 -5.00
CA THR A 35 10.07 -4.01 -5.70
C THR A 35 10.71 -3.01 -4.75
N PHE A 36 10.22 -2.95 -3.51
CA PHE A 36 10.63 -1.95 -2.53
C PHE A 36 11.04 -2.63 -1.21
N GLU A 37 12.04 -2.07 -0.54
CA GLU A 37 12.47 -2.50 0.79
C GLU A 37 11.51 -1.99 1.88
N VAL A 38 10.28 -2.48 1.86
CA VAL A 38 9.18 -2.00 2.72
C VAL A 38 8.42 -3.15 3.39
N ALA A 39 7.79 -2.86 4.53
CA ALA A 39 6.75 -3.71 5.09
C ALA A 39 5.42 -3.38 4.42
N VAL A 40 4.63 -4.39 4.05
CA VAL A 40 3.32 -4.19 3.39
C VAL A 40 2.36 -5.33 3.72
N ALA A 41 1.07 -5.00 3.87
CA ALA A 41 0.00 -5.95 4.12
C ALA A 41 -1.37 -5.39 3.69
N GLU A 42 -2.36 -6.27 3.55
CA GLU A 42 -3.77 -5.87 3.55
C GLU A 42 -4.21 -5.60 5.00
N THR A 43 -4.56 -4.35 5.32
CA THR A 43 -4.81 -3.86 6.68
C THR A 43 -6.28 -3.70 7.03
N GLY A 44 -7.19 -3.76 6.04
CA GLY A 44 -8.62 -3.53 6.25
C GLY A 44 -9.50 -3.95 5.06
N GLU A 45 -10.82 -3.80 5.23
CA GLU A 45 -11.86 -4.14 4.23
C GLU A 45 -11.88 -5.62 3.80
N GLN A 46 -11.30 -6.53 4.58
CA GLN A 46 -11.08 -7.94 4.22
C GLN A 46 -12.36 -8.74 3.93
N ASP A 47 -13.50 -8.29 4.43
CA ASP A 47 -14.83 -8.86 4.25
C ASP A 47 -15.60 -8.29 3.03
N LEU A 48 -15.11 -7.21 2.42
CA LEU A 48 -15.65 -6.64 1.19
C LEU A 48 -14.99 -7.26 -0.05
N TYR A 49 -15.77 -7.49 -1.10
CA TYR A 49 -15.26 -8.15 -2.32
C TYR A 49 -14.41 -7.22 -3.18
N ARG A 50 -14.86 -5.97 -3.36
CA ARG A 50 -14.25 -5.01 -4.27
C ARG A 50 -13.47 -3.91 -3.58
N ARG A 51 -13.34 -3.94 -2.26
CA ARG A 51 -12.57 -2.94 -1.50
C ARG A 51 -11.38 -3.62 -0.84
N ALA A 52 -10.23 -2.97 -0.83
CA ALA A 52 -9.05 -3.44 -0.12
C ALA A 52 -8.31 -2.24 0.47
N ALA A 53 -7.97 -2.31 1.75
CA ALA A 53 -7.03 -1.38 2.35
C ALA A 53 -5.63 -2.02 2.39
N ILE A 54 -4.65 -1.38 1.76
CA ILE A 54 -3.25 -1.85 1.72
C ILE A 54 -2.38 -0.85 2.47
N GLY A 55 -1.78 -1.30 3.57
CA GLY A 55 -0.82 -0.52 4.34
C GLY A 55 0.62 -0.85 3.93
N VAL A 56 1.45 0.19 3.79
CA VAL A 56 2.88 0.10 3.56
C VAL A 56 3.62 0.93 4.62
N ALA A 57 4.75 0.44 5.11
CA ALA A 57 5.62 1.15 6.04
C ALA A 57 7.09 1.05 5.62
N VAL A 58 7.83 2.15 5.83
CA VAL A 58 9.26 2.28 5.55
C VAL A 58 9.94 2.96 6.73
N VAL A 59 11.19 2.60 7.00
CA VAL A 59 12.03 3.22 8.02
C VAL A 59 13.33 3.71 7.39
N ALA A 60 13.81 4.88 7.80
CA ALA A 60 15.06 5.43 7.29
C ALA A 60 15.74 6.36 8.31
N GLY A 61 17.01 6.66 8.05
CA GLY A 61 17.76 7.67 8.81
C GLY A 61 17.27 9.10 8.57
N GLU A 62 16.75 9.38 7.36
CA GLU A 62 16.36 10.72 6.92
C GLU A 62 14.93 10.74 6.37
N ASN A 63 14.18 11.81 6.65
CA ASN A 63 12.82 11.98 6.16
C ASN A 63 12.73 11.98 4.63
N GLY A 64 13.75 12.55 3.95
CA GLY A 64 13.79 12.60 2.49
C GLY A 64 13.73 11.22 1.84
N HIS A 65 14.43 10.23 2.41
CA HIS A 65 14.41 8.86 1.90
C HIS A 65 13.05 8.18 2.12
N VAL A 66 12.41 8.42 3.28
CA VAL A 66 11.04 7.96 3.54
C VAL A 66 10.08 8.51 2.48
N ILE A 67 10.11 9.81 2.23
CA ILE A 67 9.25 10.47 1.24
C ILE A 67 9.48 9.89 -0.16
N GLU A 68 10.74 9.76 -0.59
CA GLU A 68 11.08 9.22 -1.91
C GLU A 68 10.53 7.79 -2.10
N VAL A 69 10.69 6.92 -1.10
CA VAL A 69 10.17 5.56 -1.17
C VAL A 69 8.65 5.54 -1.23
N LEU A 70 7.97 6.32 -0.38
CA LEU A 70 6.50 6.39 -0.38
C LEU A 70 5.93 6.97 -1.68
N ASP A 71 6.60 7.96 -2.29
CA ASP A 71 6.23 8.50 -3.61
C ASP A 71 6.27 7.43 -4.69
N ARG A 72 7.36 6.65 -4.73
CA ARG A 72 7.53 5.57 -5.72
C ARG A 72 6.52 4.44 -5.50
N VAL A 73 6.20 4.13 -4.25
CA VAL A 73 5.17 3.14 -3.91
C VAL A 73 3.78 3.63 -4.35
N GLU A 74 3.42 4.89 -4.06
CA GLU A 74 2.14 5.45 -4.50
C GLU A 74 2.01 5.46 -6.02
N GLN A 75 3.05 5.90 -6.73
CA GLN A 75 3.08 5.86 -8.20
C GLN A 75 2.93 4.42 -8.73
N PHE A 76 3.59 3.45 -8.09
CA PHE A 76 3.48 2.04 -8.48
C PHE A 76 2.06 1.48 -8.29
N VAL A 77 1.36 1.87 -7.22
CA VAL A 77 -0.03 1.45 -6.97
C VAL A 77 -0.99 2.18 -7.90
N ALA A 78 -0.87 3.50 -8.04
CA ALA A 78 -1.73 4.32 -8.89
C ALA A 78 -1.58 3.99 -10.39
N GLY A 79 -0.44 3.47 -10.81
CA GLY A 79 -0.17 3.07 -12.19
C GLY A 79 -0.79 1.72 -12.61
N ARG A 80 -1.49 1.01 -11.73
CA ARG A 80 -2.09 -0.30 -12.03
C ARG A 80 -3.47 -0.14 -12.65
N PRO A 81 -3.69 -0.61 -13.89
CA PRO A 81 -4.97 -0.41 -14.58
C PRO A 81 -6.11 -1.27 -14.00
N GLU A 82 -5.81 -2.33 -13.25
CA GLU A 82 -6.83 -3.24 -12.70
C GLU A 82 -7.42 -2.77 -11.35
N VAL A 83 -6.92 -1.65 -10.81
CA VAL A 83 -7.44 -1.02 -9.57
C VAL A 83 -7.72 0.46 -9.78
N GLU A 84 -8.72 0.96 -9.08
CA GLU A 84 -8.91 2.38 -8.89
C GLU A 84 -8.44 2.77 -7.48
N LEU A 85 -7.49 3.71 -7.41
CA LEU A 85 -7.02 4.28 -6.16
C LEU A 85 -8.03 5.31 -5.66
N LEU A 86 -8.77 4.99 -4.60
CA LEU A 86 -9.79 5.87 -4.03
C LEU A 86 -9.17 6.93 -3.11
N SER A 87 -8.20 6.53 -2.29
CA SER A 87 -7.45 7.44 -1.43
C SER A 87 -6.09 6.88 -1.05
N ALA A 88 -5.17 7.79 -0.73
CA ALA A 88 -3.87 7.48 -0.16
C ALA A 88 -3.63 8.38 1.05
N HIS A 89 -3.44 7.79 2.23
CA HIS A 89 -3.18 8.52 3.47
C HIS A 89 -1.78 8.24 3.97
N ARG A 90 -0.97 9.30 4.12
CA ARG A 90 0.41 9.20 4.61
C ARG A 90 0.54 9.71 6.04
N ALA A 91 1.37 9.04 6.83
CA ALA A 91 1.81 9.54 8.12
C ALA A 91 3.33 9.40 8.26
N PHE A 92 3.94 10.35 8.98
CA PHE A 92 5.37 10.39 9.23
C PHE A 92 5.61 10.54 10.72
N PHE A 93 6.58 9.79 11.23
CA PHE A 93 6.95 9.77 12.63
C PHE A 93 8.45 9.96 12.74
N ASN A 94 8.87 10.93 13.55
CA ASN A 94 10.24 11.07 13.99
C ASN A 94 10.36 10.50 15.40
N THR A 95 11.34 9.64 15.65
CA THR A 95 11.57 9.08 16.99
C THR A 95 12.27 10.03 17.95
N ASP A 96 12.78 11.14 17.43
CA ASP A 96 13.48 12.15 18.20
C ASP A 96 12.52 13.27 18.67
N ASP A 97 11.24 13.19 18.26
CA ASP A 97 10.12 14.03 18.69
C ASP A 97 9.30 13.33 19.80
#